data_AF-A0A453HFE1-F1
#
_entry.id   AF-A0A453HFE1-F1
#
_cell.length_a   1.000
_cell.length_b   1.000
_cell.length_c   1.000
_cell.angle_alpha   90.00
_cell.angle_beta   90.00
_cell.angle_gamma   90.00
#
_symmetry.space_group_name_H-M   'P 1'
#
loop_
_entity.id
_entity.type
_entity.pdbx_description
1 polymer ?
#
loop_
_entity_poly.entity_id
_entity_poly.type
_entity_poly.pdbx_seq_one_letter_code
_entity_poly.pdbx_strand_id
1 'polypeptide(L)'
;GKIAIIGGCREYTGAPYFAAISALRVGADLSHVFCTKDAATVIKSYSPELIVHPILEESYSVRDDERESVSSSILAEVIKWMERFDCIVVGPGLGRDSFLMDCVGNIMRHARQANIPTVVDGV
;
A
#
# COMPACT_ATOMS: atom_id res chain seq x y z
N GLY A 1 -12.74 5.44 11.82
CA GLY A 1 -12.42 5.45 10.38
C GLY A 1 -11.34 4.45 10.04
N LYS A 2 -11.37 3.86 8.84
CA LYS A 2 -10.45 2.83 8.35
C LYS A 2 -9.54 3.44 7.28
N ILE A 3 -8.23 3.44 7.55
CA ILE A 3 -7.24 4.08 6.69
C ILE A 3 -6.36 3.01 6.04
N ALA A 4 -6.10 3.14 4.74
CA ALA A 4 -5.12 2.32 4.04
C ALA A 4 -3.89 3.12 3.67
N ILE A 5 -2.71 2.54 3.87
CA ILE A 5 -1.42 3.11 3.51
C ILE A 5 -0.86 2.22 2.40
N ILE A 6 -0.59 2.78 1.24
CA ILE A 6 0.00 2.10 0.09
C ILE A 6 1.42 2.65 -0.07
N GLY A 7 2.40 1.83 0.29
CA GLY A 7 3.79 2.22 0.35
C GLY A 7 4.65 1.15 1.01
N GLY A 8 5.93 1.43 1.22
CA GLY A 8 6.89 0.45 1.70
C GLY A 8 7.42 -0.46 0.60
N CYS A 9 8.65 -0.18 0.20
CA CYS A 9 9.49 -1.03 -0.63
C CYS A 9 10.60 -1.69 0.20
N ARG A 10 11.47 -2.44 -0.47
CA ARG A 10 12.64 -3.08 0.13
C ARG A 10 13.50 -2.12 1.00
N GLU A 11 13.75 -0.90 0.53
CA GLU A 11 14.62 0.06 1.23
C GLU A 11 13.87 0.86 2.30
N TYR A 12 12.61 1.24 2.04
CA TYR A 12 11.88 2.22 2.84
C TYR A 12 10.75 1.59 3.66
N THR A 13 11.13 0.80 4.66
CA THR A 13 10.18 0.07 5.52
C THR A 13 9.59 0.91 6.66
N GLY A 14 10.25 2.00 7.07
CA GLY A 14 9.84 2.81 8.21
C GLY A 14 8.76 3.86 7.91
N ALA A 15 8.84 4.50 6.74
CA ALA A 15 7.86 5.51 6.32
C ALA A 15 6.39 5.02 6.35
N PRO A 16 6.04 3.84 5.78
CA PRO A 16 4.66 3.35 5.84
C PRO A 16 4.22 3.03 7.28
N TYR A 17 5.12 2.59 8.16
CA TYR A 17 4.82 2.39 9.57
C TYR A 17 4.43 3.70 10.25
N PHE A 18 5.22 4.77 10.08
CA PHE A 18 4.93 6.05 10.73
C PHE A 18 3.61 6.64 10.26
N ALA A 19 3.29 6.55 8.97
CA ALA A 19 1.98 6.97 8.46
C ALA A 19 0.84 6.15 9.10
N ALA A 20 0.99 4.83 9.15
CA ALA A 20 -0.03 3.91 9.65
C ALA A 20 -0.26 4.02 11.17
N ILE A 21 0.80 4.01 11.97
CA ILE A 21 0.67 4.12 13.42
C ILE A 21 0.15 5.50 13.82
N SER A 22 0.55 6.56 13.10
CA SER A 22 0.04 7.91 13.36
C SER A 22 -1.47 7.94 13.17
N ALA A 23 -2.01 7.34 12.09
CA ALA A 23 -3.45 7.26 11.87
C ALA A 23 -4.19 6.64 13.06
N LEU A 24 -3.69 5.53 13.62
CA LEU A 24 -4.27 4.93 14.84
C LEU A 24 -4.16 5.86 16.05
N ARG A 25 -3.03 6.54 16.23
CA ARG A 25 -2.79 7.42 17.39
C ARG A 25 -3.66 8.68 17.38
N VAL A 26 -4.07 9.18 16.21
CA VAL A 26 -5.06 10.28 16.11
C VAL A 26 -6.51 9.80 16.23
N GLY A 27 -6.77 8.49 16.31
CA GLY A 27 -8.10 7.93 16.54
C GLY A 27 -8.75 7.21 15.36
N ALA A 28 -7.98 6.77 14.36
CA ALA A 28 -8.50 5.79 13.39
C ALA A 28 -8.78 4.45 14.07
N ASP A 29 -9.82 3.75 13.61
CA ASP A 29 -10.22 2.45 14.19
C ASP A 29 -9.34 1.32 13.67
N LEU A 30 -9.03 1.35 12.37
CA LEU A 30 -8.19 0.35 11.70
C LEU A 30 -7.20 1.05 10.76
N SER A 31 -5.97 0.54 10.73
CA SER A 31 -4.94 0.99 9.83
C SER A 31 -4.35 -0.20 9.06
N HIS A 32 -4.51 -0.18 7.75
CA HIS A 32 -4.04 -1.20 6.83
C HIS A 32 -2.79 -0.70 6.12
N VAL A 33 -1.77 -1.54 5.97
CA VAL A 33 -0.55 -1.22 5.22
C VAL A 33 -0.41 -2.21 4.08
N PHE A 34 -0.45 -1.72 2.85
CA PHE A 34 -0.15 -2.48 1.65
C PHE A 34 1.29 -2.16 1.24
N CYS A 35 2.17 -3.15 1.34
CA CYS A 35 3.60 -3.01 1.13
C CYS A 35 4.17 -4.19 0.35
N THR A 36 5.46 -4.12 0.02
CA THR A 36 6.19 -5.26 -0.53
C THR A 36 6.39 -6.35 0.52
N LYS A 37 6.66 -7.58 0.06
CA LYS A 37 6.94 -8.72 0.93
C LYS A 37 8.14 -8.47 1.85
N ASP A 38 9.18 -7.83 1.32
CA ASP A 38 10.41 -7.52 2.05
C ASP A 38 10.17 -6.51 3.18
N ALA A 39 9.28 -5.54 2.98
CA ALA A 39 8.94 -4.55 4.00
C ALA A 39 8.04 -5.10 5.13
N ALA A 40 7.21 -6.10 4.82
CA ALA A 40 6.12 -6.51 5.69
C ALA A 40 6.56 -7.07 7.04
N THR A 41 7.61 -7.89 7.07
CA THR A 41 8.13 -8.47 8.32
C THR A 41 8.63 -7.37 9.26
N VAL A 42 9.32 -6.36 8.72
CA VAL A 42 9.82 -5.23 9.49
C VAL A 42 8.66 -4.41 10.04
N ILE A 43 7.69 -4.03 9.21
CA ILE A 43 6.53 -3.22 9.64
C ILE A 43 5.73 -3.95 10.72
N LYS A 44 5.46 -5.26 10.54
CA LYS A 44 4.74 -6.09 11.52
C LYS A 44 5.46 -6.18 12.87
N SER A 45 6.79 -6.10 12.87
CA SER A 45 7.59 -6.17 14.11
C SER A 45 7.47 -4.92 14.98
N TYR A 46 7.07 -3.78 14.40
CA TYR A 46 6.95 -2.52 15.15
C TYR A 46 5.64 -2.39 15.94
N SER A 47 4.54 -2.98 15.48
CA SER A 47 3.28 -3.03 16.25
C SER A 47 2.34 -4.13 15.75
N PRO A 48 1.75 -4.93 16.65
CA PRO A 48 0.70 -5.89 16.30
C PRO A 48 -0.66 -5.24 16.00
N GLU A 49 -0.82 -3.93 16.23
CA GLU A 49 -2.07 -3.19 15.96
C GLU A 49 -2.30 -2.96 14.46
N LEU A 50 -1.24 -3.01 13.65
CA LEU A 50 -1.30 -2.74 12.21
C LEU A 50 -1.68 -4.00 11.42
N ILE A 51 -2.58 -3.84 10.44
CA ILE A 51 -2.95 -4.92 9.52
C ILE A 51 -2.09 -4.79 8.25
N VAL A 52 -1.05 -5.61 8.15
CA VAL A 52 -0.04 -5.50 7.08
C VAL A 52 -0.25 -6.56 5.99
N HIS A 53 -0.44 -6.10 4.75
CA HIS A 53 -0.73 -6.86 3.53
C HIS A 53 0.49 -6.85 2.59
N PRO A 54 1.29 -7.94 2.54
CA PRO A 54 2.49 -8.06 1.71
C PRO A 54 2.15 -8.43 0.26
N ILE A 55 1.42 -7.57 -0.45
CA ILE A 55 0.91 -7.88 -1.80
C ILE A 55 1.60 -7.11 -2.91
N LEU A 56 2.33 -6.02 -2.60
CA LEU A 56 3.03 -5.26 -3.64
C LEU A 56 4.30 -5.99 -4.07
N GLU A 57 4.66 -5.83 -5.34
CA GLU A 57 5.85 -6.44 -5.94
C GLU A 57 6.64 -5.37 -6.70
N GLU A 58 7.96 -5.51 -6.70
CA GLU A 58 8.90 -4.67 -7.45
C GLU A 58 9.33 -5.38 -8.74
N SER A 59 9.80 -4.62 -9.74
CA SER A 59 10.11 -5.17 -11.07
C SER A 59 11.09 -6.35 -11.06
N TYR A 60 12.01 -6.45 -10.10
CA TYR A 60 12.97 -7.55 -10.02
C TYR A 60 12.34 -8.88 -9.57
N SER A 61 11.20 -8.84 -8.89
CA SER A 61 10.49 -10.03 -8.40
C SER A 61 9.50 -10.58 -9.43
N VAL A 62 9.29 -9.88 -10.55
CA VAL A 62 8.22 -10.18 -11.51
C VAL A 62 8.83 -10.38 -12.89
N ARG A 63 8.51 -11.52 -13.52
CA ARG A 63 8.94 -11.80 -14.89
C ARG A 63 8.11 -10.98 -15.88
N ASP A 64 8.71 -10.58 -17.00
CA ASP A 64 8.05 -9.69 -17.97
C ASP A 64 6.75 -10.28 -18.54
N ASP A 65 6.68 -11.60 -18.73
CA ASP A 65 5.49 -12.34 -19.16
C ASP A 65 4.37 -12.39 -18.10
N GLU A 66 4.68 -12.08 -16.85
CA GLU A 66 3.77 -12.15 -15.70
C GLU A 66 3.35 -10.77 -15.17
N ARG A 67 3.95 -9.67 -15.68
CA ARG A 67 3.68 -8.31 -15.16
C ARG A 67 2.20 -7.94 -15.17
N GLU A 68 1.50 -8.23 -16.25
CA GLU A 68 0.08 -7.89 -16.39
C GLU A 68 -0.80 -8.70 -15.43
N SER A 69 -0.52 -10.00 -15.28
CA SER A 69 -1.26 -10.87 -14.37
C SER A 69 -1.01 -10.50 -12.90
N VAL A 70 0.25 -10.21 -12.55
CA VAL A 70 0.62 -9.73 -11.20
C VAL A 70 -0.03 -8.38 -10.90
N SER A 71 0.07 -7.40 -11.80
CA SER A 71 -0.58 -6.08 -11.63
C SER A 71 -2.10 -6.22 -11.43
N SER A 72 -2.74 -7.09 -12.21
CA SER A 72 -4.17 -7.36 -12.09
C SER A 72 -4.52 -8.02 -10.76
N SER A 73 -3.70 -8.96 -10.29
CA SER A 73 -3.88 -9.61 -8.98
C SER A 73 -3.71 -8.63 -7.83
N ILE A 74 -2.69 -7.77 -7.88
CA ILE A 74 -2.45 -6.72 -6.87
C ILE A 74 -3.68 -5.83 -6.79
N LEU A 75 -4.15 -5.34 -7.94
CA LEU A 75 -5.32 -4.48 -8.00
C LEU A 75 -6.56 -5.18 -7.42
N ALA A 76 -6.80 -6.44 -7.78
CA ALA A 76 -7.93 -7.21 -7.25
C ALA A 76 -7.86 -7.37 -5.72
N GLU A 77 -6.68 -7.65 -5.16
CA GLU A 77 -6.51 -7.74 -3.70
C GLU A 77 -6.78 -6.41 -3.00
N VAL A 78 -6.29 -5.28 -3.53
CA VAL A 78 -6.58 -3.97 -2.94
C VAL A 78 -8.07 -3.64 -3.05
N ILE A 79 -8.71 -3.90 -4.21
CA ILE A 79 -10.13 -3.62 -4.44
C ILE A 79 -11.04 -4.33 -3.44
N LYS A 80 -10.73 -5.59 -3.06
CA LYS A 80 -11.49 -6.34 -2.04
C LYS A 80 -11.65 -5.57 -0.73
N TRP A 81 -10.68 -4.72 -0.39
CA TRP A 81 -10.70 -3.89 0.80
C TRP A 81 -11.09 -2.45 0.52
N MET A 82 -10.91 -1.98 -0.71
CA MET A 82 -10.94 -0.58 -1.07
C MET A 82 -12.25 0.11 -0.69
N GLU A 83 -13.40 -0.51 -0.98
CA GLU A 83 -14.74 0.02 -0.63
C GLU A 83 -14.98 0.15 0.89
N ARG A 84 -14.14 -0.49 1.70
CA ARG A 84 -14.23 -0.46 3.17
C ARG A 84 -13.38 0.64 3.78
N PHE A 85 -12.51 1.30 3.01
CA PHE A 85 -11.66 2.38 3.50
C PHE A 85 -12.35 3.73 3.41
N ASP A 86 -12.21 4.52 4.45
CA ASP A 86 -12.69 5.91 4.47
C ASP A 86 -11.68 6.86 3.79
N CYS A 87 -10.41 6.46 3.73
CA CYS A 87 -9.34 7.20 3.06
C CYS A 87 -8.16 6.27 2.74
N ILE A 88 -7.44 6.58 1.66
CA ILE A 88 -6.16 5.95 1.34
C ILE A 88 -5.02 6.99 1.34
N VAL A 89 -3.84 6.57 1.78
CA VAL A 89 -2.59 7.34 1.74
C VAL A 89 -1.65 6.61 0.81
N VAL A 90 -1.12 7.30 -0.20
CA VAL A 90 -0.26 6.72 -1.23
C VAL A 90 1.09 7.44 -1.22
N GLY A 91 2.18 6.68 -1.22
CA GLY A 91 3.53 7.23 -1.33
C GLY A 91 4.51 6.84 -0.23
N PRO A 92 4.14 6.78 1.07
CA PRO A 92 5.10 6.61 2.15
C PRO A 92 6.05 5.41 1.95
N GLY A 93 7.29 5.69 1.59
CA GLY A 93 8.32 4.67 1.33
C GLY A 93 8.05 3.78 0.11
N LEU A 94 7.30 4.25 -0.89
CA LEU A 94 6.97 3.47 -2.08
C LEU A 94 8.18 3.31 -3.03
N GLY A 95 9.13 4.24 -3.00
CA GLY A 95 10.30 4.19 -3.87
C GLY A 95 9.97 4.58 -5.32
N ARG A 96 10.83 4.17 -6.27
CA ARG A 96 10.75 4.60 -7.68
C ARG A 96 10.81 3.45 -8.68
N ASP A 97 10.55 2.23 -8.22
CA ASP A 97 10.43 1.08 -9.11
C ASP A 97 9.28 1.29 -10.11
N SER A 98 9.56 1.17 -11.40
CA SER A 98 8.59 1.52 -12.44
C SER A 98 7.35 0.63 -12.41
N PHE A 99 7.54 -0.67 -12.15
CA PHE A 99 6.42 -1.62 -12.12
C PHE A 99 5.50 -1.37 -10.93
N LEU A 100 6.10 -1.13 -9.75
CA LEU A 100 5.35 -0.78 -8.55
C LEU A 100 4.57 0.53 -8.74
N MET A 101 5.20 1.55 -9.35
CA MET A 101 4.55 2.83 -9.66
C MET A 101 3.36 2.66 -10.61
N ASP A 102 3.47 1.81 -11.63
CA ASP A 102 2.36 1.49 -12.54
C ASP A 102 1.20 0.80 -11.80
N CYS A 103 1.51 -0.15 -10.92
CA CYS A 103 0.52 -0.83 -10.08
C CYS A 103 -0.22 0.15 -9.18
N VAL A 104 0.51 1.05 -8.51
CA VAL A 104 -0.08 2.10 -7.66
C VAL A 104 -0.88 3.10 -8.48
N GLY A 105 -0.44 3.43 -9.70
CA GLY A 105 -1.22 4.24 -10.64
C GLY A 105 -2.58 3.61 -10.95
N ASN A 106 -2.64 2.29 -11.14
CA ASN A 106 -3.91 1.57 -11.32
C ASN A 106 -4.81 1.66 -10.08
N ILE A 107 -4.24 1.49 -8.88
CA ILE A 107 -4.96 1.61 -7.61
C ILE A 107 -5.54 3.02 -7.44
N MET A 108 -4.75 4.08 -7.69
CA MET A 108 -5.20 5.46 -7.58
C MET A 108 -6.34 5.79 -8.57
N ARG A 109 -6.28 5.26 -9.80
CA ARG A 109 -7.36 5.43 -10.77
C ARG A 109 -8.66 4.78 -10.28
N HIS A 110 -8.56 3.59 -9.69
CA HIS A 110 -9.73 2.91 -9.13
C HIS A 110 -10.29 3.64 -7.90
N ALA A 111 -9.43 4.09 -6.98
CA ALA A 111 -9.84 4.88 -5.82
C ALA A 111 -10.58 6.17 -6.24
N ARG A 112 -10.10 6.83 -7.30
CA ARG A 112 -10.78 7.99 -7.89
C ARG A 112 -12.16 7.64 -8.44
N GLN A 113 -12.32 6.51 -9.14
CA GLN A 113 -13.61 6.05 -9.67
C GLN A 113 -14.60 5.71 -8.55
N ALA A 114 -14.11 5.15 -7.45
CA ALA A 114 -14.89 4.83 -6.25
C ALA A 114 -15.14 6.05 -5.34
N ASN A 115 -14.66 7.25 -5.71
CA ASN A 115 -14.74 8.48 -4.91
C ASN A 115 -14.14 8.35 -3.50
N ILE A 116 -13.06 7.58 -3.38
CA ILE A 116 -12.38 7.39 -2.10
C ILE A 116 -11.37 8.54 -1.88
N PRO A 117 -11.47 9.27 -0.75
CA PRO A 117 -10.48 10.27 -0.38
C PRO A 117 -9.06 9.71 -0.44
N THR A 118 -8.18 10.40 -1.16
CA THR A 118 -6.80 9.98 -1.39
C THR A 118 -5.85 11.09 -0.97
N VAL A 119 -4.94 10.78 -0.05
CA VAL A 119 -3.79 11.62 0.30
C VAL A 119 -2.59 11.10 -0.48
N VAL A 120 -1.90 11.98 -1.19
CA VAL A 120 -0.68 11.65 -1.92
C VAL A 120 0.50 12.31 -1.22
N ASP A 121 1.47 11.49 -0.82
CA ASP A 121 2.73 11.90 -0.21
C ASP A 121 3.90 11.58 -1.16
N GLY A 122 5.10 12.08 -0.84
CA GLY A 122 6.31 11.89 -1.63
C GLY A 122 6.73 10.43 -1.80
N VAL A 123 7.44 10.18 -2.91
CA VAL A 123 8.02 8.90 -3.35
C VAL A 123 9.54 8.86 -3.25
#